data_AF-A0A1Q6LCD3-F1
#
_entry.id   AF-A0A1Q6LCD3-F1
#
_cell.length_a   1.000
_cell.length_b   1.000
_cell.length_c   1.000
_cell.angle_alpha   90.00
_cell.angle_beta   90.00
_cell.angle_gamma   90.00
#
_symmetry.space_group_name_H-M   'P 1'
#
loop_
_entity.id
_entity.type
_entity.pdbx_description
1 polymer ?
#
loop_
_entity_poly.entity_id
_entity_poly.type
_entity_poly.pdbx_seq_one_letter_code
_entity_poly.pdbx_strand_id
1 'polypeptide(L)'
;MNSFGREDILFSLNPFRTMDRATRSNLFCINAIPVDVDYKNIKELKDLEPHQVIKLLEMDFFERKIPTPNFVEYGNQIRLIYSVETCYIPKFRDNVVTLARRISEVFSQELKEYGAEKQNLESYFRIPGSINTKNGAEIKVFSYDDSVRYTLNELQELWLDELPKWYKKRKGRVKAPKKVVKLHNVYSLNCNRLMDFEKIQSHLNSIGVTELRSRLCFLYRNYILIKNKYQNGELKSEDYELAKEEMLKFNNNFNEPLRGHIIESATRVVNYRQYLYKNETLIDFLELDYELCDRLGLQSIYKTKTQEEWNKDYYKRNSENRKEAEKKKYQEKLRADGKVSKKQEIEKRRKKIKALLEQDFKRKDICSQLDISIKTYKRDISFLKEQGLI
;
A
#
# COMPACT_ATOMS: atom_id res chain seq x y z
N MET A 1 38.34 0.96 37.99
CA MET A 1 38.41 -0.45 38.45
C MET A 1 37.28 -0.81 39.44
N ASN A 2 36.77 0.10 40.27
CA ASN A 2 35.75 -0.23 41.30
C ASN A 2 34.34 -0.63 40.80
N SER A 3 34.03 -0.45 39.51
CA SER A 3 32.77 -0.88 38.88
C SER A 3 32.91 -2.06 37.92
N PHE A 4 34.14 -2.45 37.55
CA PHE A 4 34.36 -3.53 36.59
C PHE A 4 33.95 -4.87 37.22
N GLY A 5 32.90 -5.49 36.69
CA GLY A 5 32.33 -6.75 37.22
C GLY A 5 31.20 -6.56 38.24
N ARG A 6 30.70 -5.33 38.47
CA ARG A 6 29.50 -5.04 39.29
C ARG A 6 28.39 -4.37 38.48
N GLU A 7 28.36 -4.62 37.18
CA GLU A 7 27.39 -4.04 36.25
C GLU A 7 26.42 -5.14 35.81
N ASP A 8 25.11 -4.91 35.97
CA ASP A 8 24.09 -5.80 35.43
C ASP A 8 24.07 -5.65 33.90
N ILE A 9 24.39 -6.71 33.17
CA ILE A 9 24.34 -6.71 31.71
C ILE A 9 22.96 -7.16 31.24
N LEU A 10 22.34 -6.30 30.44
CA LEU A 10 20.96 -6.42 29.99
C LEU A 10 20.91 -6.32 28.46
N PHE A 11 20.01 -7.07 27.83
CA PHE A 11 19.64 -6.87 26.43
C PHE A 11 18.14 -6.62 26.30
N SER A 12 17.75 -5.85 25.29
CA SER A 12 16.33 -5.58 25.03
C SER A 12 15.63 -6.82 24.51
N LEU A 13 14.50 -7.20 25.10
CA LEU A 13 13.68 -8.30 24.59
C LEU A 13 13.13 -8.02 23.18
N ASN A 14 12.80 -6.76 22.92
CA ASN A 14 12.22 -6.31 21.66
C ASN A 14 13.08 -5.20 21.02
N PRO A 15 13.26 -5.21 19.69
CA PRO A 15 14.06 -4.20 19.00
C PRO A 15 13.43 -2.81 19.04
N PHE A 16 14.27 -1.78 19.11
CA PHE A 16 13.88 -0.37 19.04
C PHE A 16 14.25 0.26 17.69
N ARG A 17 13.52 1.29 17.25
CA ARG A 17 13.75 1.98 15.97
C ARG A 17 15.03 2.80 15.98
N THR A 18 15.39 3.30 17.15
CA THR A 18 16.58 4.13 17.39
C THR A 18 17.21 3.72 18.72
N MET A 19 18.50 3.98 18.88
CA MET A 19 19.23 3.74 20.14
C MET A 19 19.01 4.84 21.19
N ASP A 20 18.17 5.84 20.92
CA ASP A 20 18.00 7.01 21.78
C ASP A 20 17.30 6.67 23.11
N ARG A 21 16.12 6.02 23.06
CA ARG A 21 15.34 5.71 24.27
C ARG A 21 14.55 4.42 24.16
N ALA A 22 14.61 3.57 25.19
CA ALA A 22 13.76 2.38 25.32
C ALA A 22 12.35 2.74 25.81
N THR A 23 11.54 3.33 24.91
CA THR A 23 10.14 3.68 25.20
C THR A 23 9.20 2.92 24.28
N ARG A 24 7.95 2.75 24.69
CA ARG A 24 6.87 2.20 23.88
C ARG A 24 6.81 2.80 22.47
N SER A 25 6.95 4.13 22.36
CA SER A 25 6.90 4.83 21.06
C SER A 25 8.08 4.51 20.13
N ASN A 26 9.17 3.99 20.68
CA ASN A 26 10.37 3.64 19.95
C ASN A 26 10.46 2.14 19.65
N LEU A 27 9.54 1.29 20.13
CA LEU A 27 9.53 -0.14 19.79
C LEU A 27 9.33 -0.34 18.28
N PHE A 28 10.24 -1.09 17.64
CA PHE A 28 10.23 -1.33 16.20
C PHE A 28 9.39 -2.56 15.82
N CYS A 29 9.61 -3.68 16.50
CA CYS A 29 8.86 -4.91 16.33
C CYS A 29 8.73 -5.65 17.67
N ILE A 30 7.81 -6.60 17.72
CA ILE A 30 7.63 -7.50 18.85
C ILE A 30 8.13 -8.88 18.42
N ASN A 31 9.11 -9.39 19.14
CA ASN A 31 9.71 -10.71 19.00
C ASN A 31 9.46 -11.57 20.25
N ALA A 32 9.19 -10.95 21.40
CA ALA A 32 8.91 -11.67 22.63
C ALA A 32 7.88 -10.93 23.51
N ILE A 33 7.06 -11.70 24.22
CA ILE A 33 6.13 -11.22 25.24
C ILE A 33 6.55 -11.79 26.59
N PRO A 34 6.97 -10.96 27.55
CA PRO A 34 7.32 -11.42 28.89
C PRO A 34 6.14 -11.34 29.88
N VAL A 35 6.15 -12.23 30.87
CA VAL A 35 5.29 -12.22 32.06
C VAL A 35 6.17 -12.44 33.29
N ASP A 36 6.14 -11.51 34.24
CA ASP A 36 6.96 -11.57 35.45
C ASP A 36 6.14 -12.27 36.55
N VAL A 37 6.73 -13.25 37.22
CA VAL A 37 6.09 -14.07 38.27
C VAL A 37 6.87 -13.88 39.56
N ASP A 38 6.41 -12.94 40.38
CA ASP A 38 7.02 -12.62 41.67
C ASP A 38 6.40 -13.43 42.81
N TYR A 39 6.57 -14.75 42.71
CA TYR A 39 5.98 -15.72 43.64
C TYR A 39 6.42 -15.53 45.09
N LYS A 40 7.53 -14.80 45.33
CA LYS A 40 8.02 -14.49 46.68
C LYS A 40 7.06 -13.60 47.47
N ASN A 41 6.16 -12.88 46.79
CA ASN A 41 5.11 -12.10 47.44
C ASN A 41 3.95 -12.96 47.96
N ILE A 42 3.88 -14.24 47.56
CA ILE A 42 2.83 -15.17 47.96
C ILE A 42 3.33 -15.97 49.16
N LYS A 43 2.59 -15.91 50.27
CA LYS A 43 3.01 -16.46 51.56
C LYS A 43 3.29 -17.97 51.49
N GLU A 44 2.50 -18.68 50.68
CA GLU A 44 2.55 -20.13 50.49
C GLU A 44 3.71 -20.56 49.58
N LEU A 45 4.20 -19.67 48.70
CA LEU A 45 5.21 -19.99 47.69
C LEU A 45 6.58 -19.39 48.02
N LYS A 46 6.66 -18.40 48.91
CA LYS A 46 7.88 -17.63 49.19
C LYS A 46 9.09 -18.49 49.60
N ASP A 47 8.85 -19.61 50.27
CA ASP A 47 9.89 -20.49 50.80
C ASP A 47 10.27 -21.60 49.79
N LEU A 48 9.61 -21.64 48.62
CA LEU A 48 9.92 -22.59 47.56
C LEU A 48 11.10 -22.12 46.71
N GLU A 49 11.84 -23.11 46.22
CA GLU A 49 12.89 -22.92 45.22
C GLU A 49 12.28 -22.64 43.84
N PRO A 50 12.90 -21.81 43.00
CA PRO A 50 12.35 -21.42 41.70
C PRO A 50 11.95 -22.61 40.83
N HIS A 51 12.75 -23.68 40.79
CA HIS A 51 12.45 -24.89 40.03
C HIS A 51 11.17 -25.61 40.50
N GLN A 52 10.87 -25.57 41.81
CA GLN A 52 9.65 -26.19 42.34
C GLN A 52 8.43 -25.40 41.86
N VAL A 53 8.53 -24.07 41.87
CA VAL A 53 7.46 -23.20 41.38
C VAL A 53 7.27 -23.35 39.88
N ILE A 54 8.35 -23.45 39.09
CA ILE A 54 8.27 -23.73 37.65
C ILE A 54 7.51 -25.04 37.41
N LYS A 55 7.82 -26.10 38.17
CA LYS A 55 7.12 -27.38 38.05
C LYS A 55 5.62 -27.30 38.40
N LEU A 56 5.25 -26.49 39.39
CA LEU A 56 3.85 -26.23 39.71
C LEU A 56 3.14 -25.50 38.55
N LEU A 57 3.80 -24.50 37.95
CA LEU A 57 3.30 -23.80 36.76
C LEU A 57 3.10 -24.75 35.57
N GLU A 58 4.05 -25.66 35.33
CA GLU A 58 3.95 -26.71 34.31
C GLU A 58 2.73 -27.62 34.52
N MET A 59 2.49 -28.03 35.78
CA MET A 59 1.43 -28.97 36.10
C MET A 59 0.03 -28.34 36.05
N ASP A 60 -0.11 -27.10 36.53
CA ASP A 60 -1.41 -26.49 36.79
C ASP A 60 -1.86 -25.52 35.69
N PHE A 61 -0.93 -24.88 34.98
CA PHE A 61 -1.24 -23.78 34.07
C PHE A 61 -0.82 -24.02 32.62
N PHE A 62 0.37 -24.58 32.37
CA PHE A 62 0.88 -24.74 31.00
C PHE A 62 0.02 -25.72 30.20
N GLU A 63 -0.24 -25.39 28.93
CA GLU A 63 -1.15 -26.09 28.00
C GLU A 63 -2.60 -26.25 28.51
N ARG A 64 -2.97 -25.58 29.61
CA ARG A 64 -4.31 -25.62 30.20
C ARG A 64 -4.96 -24.25 30.25
N LYS A 65 -4.30 -23.31 30.93
CA LYS A 65 -4.77 -21.93 31.14
C LYS A 65 -3.94 -20.91 30.36
N ILE A 66 -2.66 -21.22 30.16
CA ILE A 66 -1.73 -20.43 29.36
C ILE A 66 -0.90 -21.38 28.50
N PRO A 67 -0.35 -20.92 27.36
CA PRO A 67 0.57 -21.73 26.58
C PRO A 67 1.87 -21.96 27.37
N THR A 68 2.59 -23.01 27.02
CA THR A 68 3.94 -23.22 27.53
C THR A 68 4.85 -22.08 27.04
N PRO A 69 5.64 -21.42 27.91
CA PRO A 69 6.61 -20.43 27.46
C PRO A 69 7.76 -21.10 26.70
N ASN A 70 8.42 -20.36 25.80
CA ASN A 70 9.63 -20.86 25.15
C ASN A 70 10.79 -20.90 26.12
N PHE A 71 10.94 -19.82 26.89
CA PHE A 71 11.99 -19.66 27.88
C PHE A 71 11.40 -19.29 29.23
N VAL A 72 11.99 -19.83 30.28
CA VAL A 72 11.76 -19.41 31.66
C VAL A 72 13.07 -18.94 32.25
N GLU A 73 13.19 -17.63 32.43
CA GLU A 73 14.30 -17.03 33.19
C GLU A 73 13.97 -17.15 34.68
N TYR A 74 14.91 -17.67 35.45
CA TYR A 74 14.75 -17.77 36.89
C TYR A 74 16.04 -17.46 37.64
N GLY A 75 15.86 -16.82 38.79
CA GLY A 75 16.89 -16.52 39.77
C GLY A 75 16.21 -16.41 41.12
N ASN A 76 16.01 -15.20 41.61
CA ASN A 76 15.13 -14.98 42.78
C ASN A 76 13.64 -14.82 42.40
N GLN A 77 13.38 -14.47 41.15
CA GLN A 77 12.05 -14.33 40.55
C GLN A 77 12.00 -15.20 39.31
N ILE A 78 10.79 -15.45 38.80
CA ILE A 78 10.57 -16.23 37.59
C ILE A 78 10.01 -15.30 36.52
N ARG A 79 10.46 -15.45 35.29
CA ARG A 79 9.92 -14.74 34.13
C ARG A 79 9.66 -15.72 33.01
N LEU A 80 8.40 -15.75 32.56
CA LEU A 80 7.96 -16.54 31.42
C LEU A 80 8.12 -15.70 30.15
N ILE A 81 8.69 -16.29 29.11
CA ILE A 81 8.97 -15.59 27.85
C ILE A 81 8.41 -16.38 26.69
N TYR A 82 7.50 -15.72 25.97
CA TYR A 82 6.85 -16.23 24.78
C TYR A 82 7.50 -15.60 23.56
N SER A 83 8.27 -16.39 22.82
CA SER A 83 8.84 -16.00 21.53
C SER A 83 7.73 -15.97 20.50
N VAL A 84 7.59 -14.83 19.84
CA VAL A 84 6.60 -14.63 18.78
C VAL A 84 7.28 -14.40 17.43
N GLU A 85 6.62 -14.79 16.35
CA GLU A 85 7.03 -14.36 15.01
C GLU A 85 7.15 -12.84 14.95
N THR A 86 8.20 -12.35 14.29
CA THR A 86 8.51 -10.92 14.25
C THR A 86 7.34 -10.09 13.73
N CYS A 87 6.72 -9.33 14.63
CA CYS A 87 5.59 -8.48 14.34
C CYS A 87 6.02 -7.01 14.30
N TYR A 88 6.16 -6.45 13.10
CA TYR A 88 6.53 -5.04 12.92
C TYR A 88 5.44 -4.09 13.41
N ILE A 89 5.84 -3.06 14.16
CA ILE A 89 4.93 -2.04 14.69
C ILE A 89 4.89 -0.87 13.68
N PRO A 90 3.74 -0.59 13.02
CA PRO A 90 3.63 0.54 12.12
C PRO A 90 3.71 1.86 12.90
N LYS A 91 4.38 2.88 12.33
CA LYS A 91 4.70 4.16 12.99
C LYS A 91 3.50 4.93 13.56
N PHE A 92 2.28 4.64 13.11
CA PHE A 92 1.04 5.31 13.52
C PHE A 92 -0.05 4.31 13.96
N ARG A 93 0.30 3.06 14.25
CA ARG A 93 -0.66 2.03 14.67
C ARG A 93 -0.11 1.22 15.83
N ASP A 94 -0.77 1.36 16.97
CA ASP A 94 -0.39 0.65 18.21
C ASP A 94 -1.16 -0.67 18.40
N ASN A 95 -1.90 -1.14 17.40
CA ASN A 95 -2.74 -2.34 17.54
C ASN A 95 -1.92 -3.57 17.95
N VAL A 96 -0.74 -3.75 17.36
CA VAL A 96 0.18 -4.85 17.64
C VAL A 96 0.67 -4.80 19.09
N VAL A 97 1.12 -3.61 19.54
CA VAL A 97 1.55 -3.35 20.92
C VAL A 97 0.40 -3.56 21.90
N THR A 98 -0.80 -3.13 21.55
CA THR A 98 -1.99 -3.25 22.39
C THR A 98 -2.39 -4.72 22.56
N LEU A 99 -2.36 -5.50 21.47
CA LEU A 99 -2.65 -6.92 21.51
C LEU A 99 -1.62 -7.70 22.35
N ALA A 100 -0.32 -7.48 22.10
CA ALA A 100 0.74 -8.15 22.87
C ALA A 100 0.69 -7.81 24.37
N ARG A 101 0.36 -6.56 24.73
CA ARG A 101 0.14 -6.18 26.13
C ARG A 101 -1.08 -6.87 26.74
N ARG A 102 -2.17 -7.00 25.98
CA ARG A 102 -3.36 -7.72 26.43
C ARG A 102 -3.08 -9.19 26.65
N ILE A 103 -2.28 -9.82 25.79
CA ILE A 103 -1.81 -11.20 25.98
C ILE A 103 -1.03 -11.33 27.30
N SER A 104 -0.01 -10.49 27.53
CA SER A 104 0.75 -10.48 28.79
C SER A 104 -0.15 -10.24 30.01
N GLU A 105 -1.15 -9.36 29.88
CA GLU A 105 -2.12 -9.07 30.95
C GLU A 105 -3.01 -10.28 31.26
N VAL A 106 -3.58 -10.95 30.27
CA VAL A 106 -4.40 -12.16 30.47
C VAL A 106 -3.56 -13.27 31.12
N PHE A 107 -2.34 -13.50 30.64
CA PHE A 107 -1.46 -14.53 31.22
C PHE A 107 -1.08 -14.19 32.67
N SER A 108 -0.80 -12.92 32.98
CA SER A 108 -0.54 -12.49 34.35
C SER A 108 -1.77 -12.61 35.26
N GLN A 109 -2.98 -12.45 34.72
CA GLN A 109 -4.22 -12.62 35.48
C GLN A 109 -4.48 -14.08 35.82
N GLU A 110 -4.26 -14.99 34.88
CA GLU A 110 -4.34 -16.44 35.14
C GLU A 110 -3.34 -16.87 36.22
N LEU A 111 -2.15 -16.26 36.23
CA LEU A 111 -1.08 -16.55 37.19
C LEU A 111 -1.08 -15.63 38.42
N LYS A 112 -2.16 -14.89 38.67
CA LYS A 112 -2.21 -13.90 39.76
C LYS A 112 -2.01 -14.54 41.14
N GLU A 113 -2.48 -15.78 41.32
CA GLU A 113 -2.28 -16.56 42.55
C GLU A 113 -0.82 -16.88 42.82
N TYR A 114 0.03 -16.84 41.79
CA TYR A 114 1.48 -17.02 41.86
C TYR A 114 2.23 -15.68 41.88
N GLY A 115 1.53 -14.56 42.10
CA GLY A 115 2.14 -13.24 42.17
C GLY A 115 2.57 -12.68 40.81
N ALA A 116 1.94 -13.14 39.72
CA ALA A 116 2.29 -12.66 38.39
C ALA A 116 1.79 -11.25 38.11
N GLU A 117 2.62 -10.49 37.40
CA GLU A 117 2.32 -9.14 36.94
C GLU A 117 2.64 -8.97 35.46
N LYS A 118 1.86 -8.10 34.80
CA LYS A 118 2.12 -7.76 33.41
C LYS A 118 3.43 -6.99 33.32
N GLN A 119 4.31 -7.43 32.42
CA GLN A 119 5.55 -6.74 32.16
C GLN A 119 5.44 -5.88 30.89
N ASN A 120 6.13 -4.74 30.90
CA ASN A 120 6.23 -3.88 29.73
C ASN A 120 7.02 -4.55 28.60
N LEU A 121 6.62 -4.32 27.35
CA LEU A 121 7.26 -4.95 26.18
C LEU A 121 8.66 -4.36 25.88
N GLU A 122 8.91 -3.14 26.36
CA GLU A 122 10.21 -2.48 26.37
C GLU A 122 11.14 -2.97 27.48
N SER A 123 10.79 -4.05 28.19
CA SER A 123 11.63 -4.61 29.24
C SER A 123 12.90 -5.25 28.68
N TYR A 124 13.82 -5.50 29.61
CA TYR A 124 15.13 -6.05 29.35
C TYR A 124 15.23 -7.45 29.93
N PHE A 125 15.94 -8.29 29.19
CA PHE A 125 16.37 -9.59 29.62
C PHE A 125 17.80 -9.52 30.14
N ARG A 126 18.11 -10.29 31.18
CA ARG A 126 19.47 -10.36 31.71
C ARG A 126 20.22 -11.50 31.05
N ILE A 127 21.52 -11.32 30.82
CA ILE A 127 22.30 -12.35 30.12
C ILE A 127 22.31 -13.64 30.96
N PRO A 128 21.96 -14.81 30.38
CA PRO A 128 22.06 -16.09 31.08
C PRO A 128 23.47 -16.33 31.62
N GLY A 129 23.58 -16.80 32.86
CA GLY A 129 24.87 -16.98 33.55
C GLY A 129 25.48 -15.70 34.13
N SER A 130 24.84 -14.52 33.96
CA SER A 130 25.25 -13.31 34.68
C SER A 130 24.77 -13.34 36.13
N ILE A 131 25.49 -12.63 37.01
CA ILE A 131 25.16 -12.49 38.43
C ILE A 131 24.36 -11.21 38.63
N ASN A 132 23.18 -11.31 39.22
CA ASN A 132 22.40 -10.14 39.59
C ASN A 132 23.08 -9.43 40.77
N THR A 133 23.53 -8.20 40.54
CA THR A 133 24.29 -7.42 41.53
C THR A 133 23.50 -7.10 42.80
N LYS A 134 22.15 -7.11 42.75
CA LYS A 134 21.30 -6.80 43.90
C LYS A 134 21.20 -7.91 44.94
N ASN A 135 21.25 -9.17 44.51
CA ASN A 135 21.00 -10.31 45.39
C ASN A 135 22.03 -11.44 45.25
N GLY A 136 23.02 -11.29 44.36
CA GLY A 136 24.08 -12.27 44.13
C GLY A 136 23.61 -13.55 43.44
N ALA A 137 22.34 -13.63 43.01
CA ALA A 137 21.81 -14.82 42.36
C ALA A 137 22.27 -14.90 40.91
N GLU A 138 22.72 -16.08 40.50
CA GLU A 138 23.00 -16.42 39.11
C GLU A 138 21.68 -16.59 38.35
N ILE A 139 21.66 -16.05 37.13
CA ILE A 139 20.48 -16.08 36.26
C ILE A 139 20.53 -17.31 35.39
N LYS A 140 19.51 -18.15 35.52
CA LYS A 140 19.39 -19.40 34.79
C LYS A 140 18.19 -19.32 33.86
N VAL A 141 18.27 -20.06 32.77
CA VAL A 141 17.20 -20.12 31.76
C VAL A 141 16.86 -21.58 31.50
N PHE A 142 15.57 -21.89 31.60
CA PHE A 142 15.01 -23.14 31.13
C PHE A 142 14.46 -22.93 29.71
N SER A 143 14.86 -23.77 28.77
CA SER A 143 14.38 -23.78 27.39
C SER A 143 13.47 -24.99 27.22
N TYR A 144 12.23 -24.78 26.77
CA TYR A 144 11.32 -25.87 26.43
C TYR A 144 11.53 -26.31 24.98
N ASP A 145 11.10 -25.47 24.04
CA ASP A 145 11.31 -25.67 22.62
C ASP A 145 11.60 -24.32 21.94
N ASP A 146 12.88 -24.11 21.63
CA ASP A 146 13.40 -22.91 20.97
C ASP A 146 12.96 -22.82 19.50
N SER A 147 12.46 -23.92 18.93
CA SER A 147 12.01 -23.97 17.53
C SER A 147 10.57 -23.47 17.37
N VAL A 148 9.76 -23.55 18.44
CA VAL A 148 8.38 -23.08 18.44
C VAL A 148 8.37 -21.55 18.47
N ARG A 149 7.73 -20.93 17.49
CA ARG A 149 7.42 -19.50 17.53
C ARG A 149 5.92 -19.32 17.46
N TYR A 150 5.37 -18.68 18.49
CA TYR A 150 3.96 -18.35 18.51
C TYR A 150 3.66 -17.23 17.51
N THR A 151 2.48 -17.23 16.91
CA THR A 151 1.97 -16.03 16.25
C THR A 151 1.07 -15.25 17.22
N LEU A 152 1.03 -13.92 17.09
CA LEU A 152 0.09 -13.11 17.88
C LEU A 152 -1.38 -13.50 17.61
N ASN A 153 -1.68 -14.00 16.41
CA ASN A 153 -3.02 -14.46 16.06
C ASN A 153 -3.36 -15.77 16.79
N GLU A 154 -2.47 -16.76 16.81
CA GLU A 154 -2.69 -18.01 17.57
C GLU A 154 -2.89 -17.70 19.05
N LEU A 155 -2.04 -16.84 19.62
CA LEU A 155 -2.18 -16.45 21.02
C LEU A 155 -3.51 -15.75 21.29
N GLN A 156 -3.95 -14.90 20.36
CA GLN A 156 -5.25 -14.22 20.45
C GLN A 156 -6.42 -15.19 20.32
N GLU A 157 -6.40 -16.11 19.37
CA GLU A 157 -7.54 -16.99 19.07
C GLU A 157 -7.71 -18.09 20.13
N LEU A 158 -6.61 -18.60 20.67
CA LEU A 158 -6.63 -19.71 21.63
C LEU A 158 -6.77 -19.27 23.09
N TRP A 159 -6.22 -18.11 23.46
CA TRP A 159 -6.04 -17.76 24.88
C TRP A 159 -6.68 -16.44 25.31
N LEU A 160 -7.29 -15.67 24.41
CA LEU A 160 -7.99 -14.43 24.77
C LEU A 160 -9.51 -14.62 24.63
N ASP A 161 -10.25 -14.06 25.59
CA ASP A 161 -11.71 -14.01 25.51
C ASP A 161 -12.20 -13.36 24.21
N GLU A 162 -13.30 -13.90 23.69
CA GLU A 162 -14.02 -13.27 22.59
C GLU A 162 -14.38 -11.83 22.95
N LEU A 163 -14.19 -10.92 21.99
CA LEU A 163 -14.59 -9.54 22.17
C LEU A 163 -16.09 -9.47 22.50
N PRO A 164 -16.52 -8.64 23.49
CA PRO A 164 -17.92 -8.55 23.87
C PRO A 164 -18.84 -8.31 22.68
N LYS A 165 -20.04 -8.88 22.68
CA LYS A 165 -20.99 -8.79 21.53
C LYS A 165 -21.33 -7.34 21.13
N TRP A 166 -21.30 -6.40 22.08
CA TRP A 166 -21.52 -4.97 21.81
C TRP A 166 -20.31 -4.28 21.14
N TYR A 167 -19.12 -4.86 21.26
CA TYR A 167 -17.92 -4.40 20.58
C TYR A 167 -18.05 -4.79 19.10
N LYS A 168 -18.53 -3.85 18.28
CA LYS A 168 -18.55 -4.01 16.83
C LYS A 168 -17.11 -4.26 16.39
N LYS A 169 -16.77 -5.51 16.03
CA LYS A 169 -15.56 -5.80 15.25
C LYS A 169 -15.54 -4.74 14.18
N ARG A 170 -14.53 -3.86 14.18
CA ARG A 170 -14.34 -2.92 13.10
C ARG A 170 -14.29 -3.84 11.91
N LYS A 171 -15.37 -3.89 11.10
CA LYS A 171 -15.34 -4.61 9.85
C LYS A 171 -14.03 -4.12 9.26
N GLY A 172 -13.13 -5.05 8.88
CA GLY A 172 -11.94 -4.63 8.19
C GLY A 172 -12.36 -3.75 7.00
N ARG A 173 -11.45 -3.47 6.09
CA ARG A 173 -11.98 -3.48 4.73
C ARG A 173 -12.57 -4.88 4.54
N VAL A 174 -13.89 -5.04 4.73
CA VAL A 174 -14.64 -6.07 4.02
C VAL A 174 -14.09 -5.86 2.64
N LYS A 175 -13.38 -6.85 2.12
CA LYS A 175 -13.08 -6.92 0.70
C LYS A 175 -14.46 -6.73 0.09
N ALA A 176 -14.78 -5.50 -0.34
CA ALA A 176 -16.13 -5.12 -0.75
C ALA A 176 -16.60 -6.26 -1.63
N PRO A 177 -17.70 -6.95 -1.25
CA PRO A 177 -17.97 -8.35 -1.57
C PRO A 177 -17.42 -8.59 -2.94
N LYS A 178 -16.22 -9.24 -3.04
CA LYS A 178 -15.23 -9.04 -4.13
C LYS A 178 -16.03 -8.49 -5.29
N LYS A 179 -16.01 -7.16 -5.54
CA LYS A 179 -16.75 -6.58 -6.68
C LYS A 179 -16.58 -7.64 -7.74
N VAL A 180 -17.65 -8.25 -8.24
CA VAL A 180 -17.50 -9.26 -9.28
C VAL A 180 -16.96 -8.44 -10.43
N VAL A 181 -15.64 -8.25 -10.41
CA VAL A 181 -14.85 -7.79 -11.50
C VAL A 181 -15.02 -9.03 -12.34
N LYS A 182 -15.96 -8.96 -13.29
CA LYS A 182 -15.85 -9.76 -14.50
C LYS A 182 -14.39 -9.56 -14.84
N LEU A 183 -13.56 -10.57 -14.57
CA LEU A 183 -12.19 -10.56 -15.05
C LEU A 183 -12.41 -10.29 -16.52
N HIS A 184 -12.00 -9.11 -16.98
CA HIS A 184 -12.04 -8.76 -18.39
C HIS A 184 -10.99 -9.64 -19.06
N ASN A 185 -11.26 -10.95 -19.06
CA ASN A 185 -10.50 -11.91 -19.80
C ASN A 185 -10.87 -11.70 -21.27
N VAL A 186 -9.92 -11.96 -22.14
CA VAL A 186 -10.06 -11.70 -23.58
C VAL A 186 -11.33 -12.37 -24.13
N TYR A 187 -11.71 -13.52 -23.56
CA TYR A 187 -12.99 -14.18 -23.83
C TYR A 187 -14.21 -13.29 -23.59
N SER A 188 -14.43 -12.82 -22.36
CA SER A 188 -15.59 -11.98 -22.00
C SER A 188 -15.64 -10.67 -22.77
N LEU A 189 -14.48 -10.07 -23.05
CA LEU A 189 -14.38 -8.90 -23.91
C LEU A 189 -14.94 -9.17 -25.31
N ASN A 190 -14.51 -10.28 -25.93
CA ASN A 190 -14.92 -10.62 -27.29
C ASN A 190 -16.37 -11.11 -27.36
N CYS A 191 -16.89 -11.76 -26.31
CA CYS A 191 -18.34 -12.03 -26.19
C CYS A 191 -19.14 -10.73 -26.22
N ASN A 192 -18.74 -9.73 -25.44
CA ASN A 192 -19.42 -8.43 -25.44
C ASN A 192 -19.27 -7.70 -26.80
N ARG A 193 -18.14 -7.84 -27.50
CA ARG A 193 -17.95 -7.27 -28.84
C ARG A 193 -18.90 -7.87 -29.86
N LEU A 194 -19.12 -9.19 -29.80
CA LEU A 194 -20.09 -9.86 -30.67
C LEU A 194 -21.52 -9.34 -30.42
N MET A 195 -21.93 -9.19 -29.15
CA MET A 195 -23.22 -8.59 -28.80
C MET A 195 -23.33 -7.13 -29.27
N ASP A 196 -22.25 -6.36 -29.18
CA ASP A 196 -22.22 -4.99 -29.68
C ASP A 196 -22.37 -4.94 -31.21
N PHE A 197 -21.78 -5.90 -31.95
CA PHE A 197 -21.98 -6.00 -33.40
C PHE A 197 -23.43 -6.35 -33.77
N GLU A 198 -24.13 -7.19 -33.01
CA GLU A 198 -25.57 -7.47 -33.20
C GLU A 198 -26.44 -6.23 -33.00
N LYS A 199 -26.10 -5.39 -31.99
CA LYS A 199 -26.77 -4.10 -31.78
C LYS A 199 -26.52 -3.13 -32.93
N ILE A 200 -25.28 -3.06 -33.41
CA ILE A 200 -24.92 -2.22 -34.57
C ILE A 200 -25.67 -2.72 -35.81
N GLN A 201 -25.73 -4.03 -36.05
CA GLN A 201 -26.52 -4.62 -37.13
C GLN A 201 -27.99 -4.21 -37.05
N SER A 202 -28.61 -4.30 -35.87
CA SER A 202 -30.00 -3.90 -35.65
C SER A 202 -30.21 -2.41 -35.96
N HIS A 203 -29.25 -1.56 -35.57
CA HIS A 203 -29.28 -0.14 -35.90
C HIS A 203 -29.14 0.11 -37.41
N LEU A 204 -28.20 -0.55 -38.10
CA LEU A 204 -28.02 -0.42 -39.54
C LEU A 204 -29.29 -0.83 -40.30
N ASN A 205 -29.96 -1.90 -39.87
CA ASN A 205 -31.25 -2.32 -40.40
C ASN A 205 -32.33 -1.24 -40.19
N SER A 206 -32.37 -0.59 -39.02
CA SER A 206 -33.38 0.43 -38.73
C SER A 206 -33.23 1.69 -39.59
N ILE A 207 -31.99 2.06 -39.94
CA ILE A 207 -31.69 3.24 -40.76
C ILE A 207 -31.55 2.91 -42.26
N GLY A 208 -31.62 1.63 -42.65
CA GLY A 208 -31.51 1.18 -44.03
C GLY A 208 -30.10 1.29 -44.64
N VAL A 209 -29.05 1.36 -43.82
CA VAL A 209 -27.65 1.48 -44.31
C VAL A 209 -27.07 0.11 -44.61
N THR A 210 -26.50 -0.05 -45.80
CA THR A 210 -26.04 -1.34 -46.32
C THR A 210 -24.53 -1.43 -46.55
N GLU A 211 -23.80 -0.30 -46.48
CA GLU A 211 -22.38 -0.23 -46.86
C GLU A 211 -21.44 -0.89 -45.84
N LEU A 212 -21.84 -0.93 -44.57
CA LEU A 212 -21.03 -1.43 -43.46
C LEU A 212 -21.19 -2.94 -43.20
N ARG A 213 -22.11 -3.62 -43.91
CA ARG A 213 -22.42 -5.05 -43.71
C ARG A 213 -21.19 -5.94 -43.84
N SER A 214 -20.39 -5.75 -44.89
CA SER A 214 -19.22 -6.59 -45.17
C SER A 214 -18.15 -6.43 -44.08
N ARG A 215 -17.92 -5.19 -43.64
CA ARG A 215 -17.02 -4.86 -42.53
C ARG A 215 -17.50 -5.51 -41.23
N LEU A 216 -18.79 -5.46 -40.94
CA LEU A 216 -19.36 -6.04 -39.73
C LEU A 216 -19.29 -7.58 -39.73
N CYS A 217 -19.61 -8.24 -40.85
CA CYS A 217 -19.45 -9.69 -41.03
C CYS A 217 -17.97 -10.12 -40.87
N PHE A 218 -17.03 -9.34 -41.40
CA PHE A 218 -15.60 -9.58 -41.21
C PHE A 218 -15.21 -9.54 -39.74
N LEU A 219 -15.61 -8.49 -39.02
CA LEU A 219 -15.35 -8.37 -37.59
C LEU A 219 -16.02 -9.50 -36.80
N TYR A 220 -17.26 -9.84 -37.11
CA TYR A 220 -17.99 -10.91 -36.44
C TYR A 220 -17.25 -12.25 -36.54
N ARG A 221 -16.86 -12.66 -37.76
CA ARG A 221 -16.07 -13.89 -37.99
C ARG A 221 -14.73 -13.85 -37.25
N ASN A 222 -14.02 -12.72 -37.33
CA ASN A 222 -12.74 -12.51 -36.66
C ASN A 222 -12.85 -12.68 -35.14
N TYR A 223 -13.85 -12.05 -34.52
CA TYR A 223 -14.01 -12.07 -33.06
C TYR A 223 -14.59 -13.38 -32.52
N ILE A 224 -15.30 -14.18 -33.32
CA ILE A 224 -15.63 -15.58 -32.97
C ILE A 224 -14.33 -16.39 -32.84
N LEU A 225 -13.42 -16.31 -33.83
CA LEU A 225 -12.14 -17.01 -33.77
C LEU A 225 -11.28 -16.56 -32.59
N ILE A 226 -11.19 -15.26 -32.34
CA ILE A 226 -10.44 -14.75 -31.18
C ILE A 226 -11.07 -15.26 -29.88
N LYS A 227 -12.40 -15.18 -29.74
CA LYS A 227 -13.11 -15.72 -28.56
C LYS A 227 -12.74 -17.19 -28.32
N ASN A 228 -12.84 -18.03 -29.34
CA ASN A 228 -12.57 -19.47 -29.22
C ASN A 228 -11.09 -19.76 -28.92
N LYS A 229 -10.16 -19.05 -29.58
CA LYS A 229 -8.71 -19.19 -29.34
C LYS A 229 -8.34 -18.95 -27.88
N TYR A 230 -8.93 -17.93 -27.25
CA TYR A 230 -8.64 -17.60 -25.85
C TYR A 230 -9.41 -18.47 -24.84
N GLN A 231 -10.45 -19.19 -25.27
CA GLN A 231 -11.19 -20.14 -24.43
C GLN A 231 -10.56 -21.55 -24.47
N ASN A 232 -10.25 -22.01 -25.68
CA ASN A 232 -9.94 -23.42 -25.98
C ASN A 232 -8.47 -23.64 -26.36
N GLY A 233 -7.68 -22.58 -26.56
CA GLY A 233 -6.27 -22.65 -26.96
C GLY A 233 -6.07 -22.54 -28.46
N GLU A 234 -5.33 -23.47 -29.05
CA GLU A 234 -5.05 -23.45 -30.50
C GLU A 234 -6.33 -23.70 -31.32
N LEU A 235 -6.51 -22.94 -32.40
CA LEU A 235 -7.70 -23.04 -33.26
C LEU A 235 -7.66 -24.31 -34.11
N LYS A 236 -8.75 -25.06 -34.08
CA LYS A 236 -8.91 -26.29 -34.88
C LYS A 236 -9.79 -26.06 -36.10
N SER A 237 -9.81 -27.01 -37.02
CA SER A 237 -10.65 -26.96 -38.23
C SER A 237 -12.13 -26.71 -37.89
N GLU A 238 -12.63 -27.27 -36.79
CA GLU A 238 -14.00 -27.08 -36.34
C GLU A 238 -14.29 -25.64 -35.92
N ASP A 239 -13.32 -24.91 -35.35
CA ASP A 239 -13.48 -23.50 -34.96
C ASP A 239 -13.64 -22.59 -36.19
N TYR A 240 -12.93 -22.89 -37.28
CA TYR A 240 -13.02 -22.13 -38.52
C TYR A 240 -14.36 -22.34 -39.23
N GLU A 241 -14.87 -23.57 -39.23
CA GLU A 241 -16.19 -23.86 -39.81
C GLU A 241 -17.29 -23.22 -38.97
N LEU A 242 -17.22 -23.33 -37.63
CA LEU A 242 -18.13 -22.66 -36.71
C LEU A 242 -18.14 -21.13 -36.94
N ALA A 243 -16.98 -20.50 -37.04
CA ALA A 243 -16.89 -19.05 -37.26
C ALA A 243 -17.50 -18.62 -38.60
N LYS A 244 -17.35 -19.44 -39.65
CA LYS A 244 -17.99 -19.23 -40.95
C LYS A 244 -19.50 -19.37 -40.85
N GLU A 245 -20.02 -20.43 -40.23
CA GLU A 245 -21.45 -20.64 -40.05
C GLU A 245 -22.10 -19.52 -39.24
N GLU A 246 -21.49 -19.12 -38.12
CA GLU A 246 -21.99 -18.04 -37.27
C GLU A 246 -21.96 -16.69 -38.00
N MET A 247 -20.93 -16.41 -38.81
CA MET A 247 -20.91 -15.22 -39.66
C MET A 247 -22.01 -15.24 -40.72
N LEU A 248 -22.30 -16.39 -41.34
CA LEU A 248 -23.37 -16.50 -42.33
C LEU A 248 -24.75 -16.30 -41.71
N LYS A 249 -24.99 -16.85 -40.51
CA LYS A 249 -26.21 -16.57 -39.73
C LYS A 249 -26.31 -15.08 -39.41
N PHE A 250 -25.22 -14.48 -38.92
CA PHE A 250 -25.16 -13.04 -38.67
C PHE A 250 -25.49 -12.24 -39.94
N ASN A 251 -24.91 -12.58 -41.09
CA ASN A 251 -25.20 -11.92 -42.36
C ASN A 251 -26.68 -11.99 -42.75
N ASN A 252 -27.35 -13.11 -42.48
CA ASN A 252 -28.77 -13.30 -42.81
C ASN A 252 -29.72 -12.45 -41.96
N ASN A 253 -29.24 -11.87 -40.86
CA ASN A 253 -30.03 -10.96 -40.03
C ASN A 253 -30.05 -9.52 -40.55
N PHE A 254 -29.34 -9.20 -41.65
CA PHE A 254 -29.51 -7.92 -42.33
C PHE A 254 -30.79 -7.91 -43.16
N ASN A 255 -31.47 -6.76 -43.26
CA ASN A 255 -32.63 -6.58 -44.14
C ASN A 255 -32.29 -6.91 -45.61
N GLU A 256 -31.07 -6.55 -46.01
CA GLU A 256 -30.46 -7.00 -47.25
C GLU A 256 -29.19 -7.79 -46.89
N PRO A 257 -29.20 -9.12 -46.93
CA PRO A 257 -28.00 -9.91 -46.66
C PRO A 257 -27.05 -9.90 -47.87
N LEU A 258 -25.74 -9.98 -47.63
CA LEU A 258 -24.77 -10.21 -48.70
C LEU A 258 -24.88 -11.65 -49.21
N ARG A 259 -24.51 -11.92 -50.47
CA ARG A 259 -24.50 -13.29 -50.99
C ARG A 259 -23.50 -14.14 -50.20
N GLY A 260 -23.96 -15.27 -49.65
CA GLY A 260 -23.19 -16.10 -48.73
C GLY A 260 -21.79 -16.46 -49.22
N HIS A 261 -21.64 -16.94 -50.46
CA HIS A 261 -20.33 -17.29 -51.03
C HIS A 261 -19.40 -16.08 -51.20
N ILE A 262 -19.94 -14.89 -51.49
CA ILE A 262 -19.15 -13.67 -51.64
C ILE A 262 -18.58 -13.25 -50.29
N ILE A 263 -19.43 -13.20 -49.26
CA ILE A 263 -18.99 -12.75 -47.94
C ILE A 263 -18.11 -13.80 -47.24
N GLU A 264 -18.36 -15.08 -47.47
CA GLU A 264 -17.49 -16.17 -47.00
C GLU A 264 -16.07 -16.01 -47.56
N SER A 265 -15.95 -15.80 -48.87
CA SER A 265 -14.66 -15.56 -49.53
C SER A 265 -14.00 -14.28 -49.04
N ALA A 266 -14.75 -13.17 -48.97
CA ALA A 266 -14.25 -11.87 -48.55
C ALA A 266 -13.71 -11.86 -47.11
N THR A 267 -14.27 -12.71 -46.24
CA THR A 267 -13.85 -12.79 -44.83
C THR A 267 -12.82 -13.90 -44.57
N ARG A 268 -12.51 -14.76 -45.55
CA ARG A 268 -11.62 -15.94 -45.39
C ARG A 268 -10.22 -15.62 -44.88
N VAL A 269 -9.73 -14.39 -45.09
CA VAL A 269 -8.42 -13.94 -44.60
C VAL A 269 -8.26 -14.13 -43.08
N VAL A 270 -9.35 -14.11 -42.31
CA VAL A 270 -9.32 -14.29 -40.85
C VAL A 270 -8.96 -15.71 -40.42
N ASN A 271 -9.05 -16.69 -41.33
CA ASN A 271 -8.58 -18.05 -41.07
C ASN A 271 -7.05 -18.11 -40.96
N TYR A 272 -6.33 -17.23 -41.66
CA TYR A 272 -4.87 -17.15 -41.62
C TYR A 272 -4.37 -16.17 -40.56
N ARG A 273 -5.12 -15.09 -40.30
CA ARG A 273 -4.72 -14.04 -39.36
C ARG A 273 -5.91 -13.47 -38.61
N GLN A 274 -5.87 -13.54 -37.27
CA GLN A 274 -6.84 -12.87 -36.41
C GLN A 274 -6.36 -11.45 -36.05
N TYR A 275 -7.28 -10.48 -36.12
CA TYR A 275 -7.02 -9.06 -35.94
C TYR A 275 -7.51 -8.59 -34.56
N LEU A 276 -6.56 -8.23 -33.68
CA LEU A 276 -6.85 -7.69 -32.35
C LEU A 276 -7.02 -6.16 -32.41
N TYR A 277 -8.15 -5.69 -32.96
CA TYR A 277 -8.39 -4.25 -33.03
C TYR A 277 -8.57 -3.60 -31.65
N LYS A 278 -7.99 -2.41 -31.53
CA LYS A 278 -8.27 -1.47 -30.43
C LYS A 278 -9.66 -0.87 -30.63
N ASN A 279 -10.24 -0.35 -29.55
CA ASN A 279 -11.58 0.23 -29.60
C ASN A 279 -11.67 1.41 -30.56
N GLU A 280 -10.64 2.26 -30.58
CA GLU A 280 -10.54 3.38 -31.52
C GLU A 280 -10.59 2.88 -32.98
N THR A 281 -9.83 1.82 -33.29
CA THR A 281 -9.84 1.23 -34.64
C THR A 281 -11.19 0.62 -35.01
N LEU A 282 -11.93 0.04 -34.05
CA LEU A 282 -13.26 -0.49 -34.31
C LEU A 282 -14.27 0.61 -34.61
N ILE A 283 -14.20 1.71 -33.85
CA ILE A 283 -15.03 2.90 -34.04
C ILE A 283 -14.77 3.49 -35.44
N ASP A 284 -13.50 3.70 -35.79
CA ASP A 284 -13.12 4.24 -37.10
C ASP A 284 -13.52 3.29 -38.25
N PHE A 285 -13.26 1.97 -38.09
CA PHE A 285 -13.53 0.98 -39.14
C PHE A 285 -15.02 0.80 -39.42
N LEU A 286 -15.87 0.99 -38.41
CA LEU A 286 -17.33 0.94 -38.51
C LEU A 286 -17.96 2.32 -38.68
N GLU A 287 -17.16 3.37 -38.81
CA GLU A 287 -17.63 4.76 -38.98
C GLU A 287 -18.66 5.16 -37.91
N LEU A 288 -18.41 4.74 -36.67
CA LEU A 288 -19.28 4.99 -35.53
C LEU A 288 -18.95 6.32 -34.86
N ASP A 289 -19.98 7.00 -34.37
CA ASP A 289 -19.82 8.14 -33.47
C ASP A 289 -19.95 7.72 -31.99
N TYR A 290 -19.29 8.43 -31.08
CA TYR A 290 -19.33 8.14 -29.64
C TYR A 290 -20.73 8.34 -29.04
N GLU A 291 -21.51 9.32 -29.49
CA GLU A 291 -22.88 9.53 -29.02
C GLU A 291 -23.80 8.40 -29.51
N LEU A 292 -23.59 7.95 -30.75
CA LEU A 292 -24.28 6.77 -31.28
C LEU A 292 -23.95 5.52 -30.45
N CYS A 293 -22.67 5.30 -30.12
CA CYS A 293 -22.24 4.17 -29.30
C CYS A 293 -22.91 4.18 -27.90
N ASP A 294 -23.02 5.36 -27.29
CA ASP A 294 -23.66 5.54 -25.98
C ASP A 294 -25.17 5.28 -26.05
N ARG A 295 -25.85 5.85 -27.05
CA ARG A 295 -27.28 5.63 -27.31
C ARG A 295 -27.63 4.16 -27.56
N LEU A 296 -26.78 3.42 -28.27
CA LEU A 296 -26.96 1.98 -28.50
C LEU A 296 -26.60 1.14 -27.26
N GLY A 297 -26.01 1.75 -26.23
CA GLY A 297 -25.61 1.07 -25.00
C GLY A 297 -24.58 -0.04 -25.25
N LEU A 298 -23.61 0.21 -26.13
CA LEU A 298 -22.54 -0.75 -26.41
C LEU A 298 -21.68 -0.95 -25.14
N GLN A 299 -21.23 -2.18 -24.89
CA GLN A 299 -20.55 -2.53 -23.64
C GLN A 299 -19.03 -2.62 -23.75
N SER A 300 -18.50 -2.76 -24.96
CA SER A 300 -17.11 -3.13 -25.20
C SER A 300 -16.40 -2.36 -26.31
N ILE A 301 -17.11 -1.98 -27.38
CA ILE A 301 -16.52 -1.28 -28.54
C ILE A 301 -16.10 0.15 -28.18
N TYR A 302 -16.76 0.80 -27.22
CA TYR A 302 -16.35 2.08 -26.67
C TYR A 302 -16.25 2.01 -25.14
N LYS A 303 -15.44 2.89 -24.56
CA LYS A 303 -15.36 3.09 -23.11
C LYS A 303 -15.94 4.46 -22.80
N THR A 304 -17.02 4.53 -22.04
CA THR A 304 -17.49 5.79 -21.46
C THR A 304 -16.36 6.36 -20.59
N LYS A 305 -15.69 7.42 -21.05
CA LYS A 305 -14.68 8.11 -20.23
C LYS A 305 -15.38 8.66 -19.00
N THR A 306 -14.83 8.40 -17.82
CA THR A 306 -15.39 9.00 -16.60
C THR A 306 -15.19 10.52 -16.62
N GLN A 307 -16.00 11.27 -15.87
CA GLN A 307 -15.82 12.72 -15.70
C GLN A 307 -14.38 13.06 -15.25
N GLU A 308 -13.76 12.19 -14.45
CA GLU A 308 -12.37 12.33 -14.02
C GLU A 308 -11.35 12.15 -15.15
N GLU A 309 -11.57 11.18 -16.05
CA GLU A 309 -10.72 10.97 -17.24
C GLU A 309 -10.86 12.15 -18.21
N TRP A 310 -12.08 12.68 -18.38
CA TRP A 310 -12.36 13.91 -19.13
C TRP A 310 -11.64 15.13 -18.53
N ASN A 311 -11.76 15.32 -17.22
CA ASN A 311 -11.10 16.39 -16.49
C ASN A 311 -9.57 16.28 -16.61
N LYS A 312 -9.01 15.07 -16.54
CA LYS A 312 -7.56 14.84 -16.67
C LYS A 312 -7.05 15.25 -18.06
N ASP A 313 -7.76 14.90 -19.13
CA ASP A 313 -7.43 15.32 -20.49
C ASP A 313 -7.57 16.84 -20.67
N TYR A 314 -8.62 17.44 -20.10
CA TYR A 314 -8.84 18.88 -20.11
C TYR A 314 -7.70 19.63 -19.40
N TYR A 315 -7.34 19.23 -18.17
CA TYR A 315 -6.26 19.85 -17.40
C TYR A 315 -4.89 19.64 -18.06
N LYS A 316 -4.67 18.52 -18.75
CA LYS A 316 -3.44 18.27 -19.51
C LYS A 316 -3.32 19.23 -20.71
N ARG A 317 -4.40 19.38 -21.49
CA ARG A 317 -4.45 20.30 -22.65
C ARG A 317 -4.35 21.76 -22.25
N ASN A 318 -4.93 22.15 -21.11
CA ASN A 318 -4.99 23.55 -20.66
C ASN A 318 -3.90 23.94 -19.63
N SER A 319 -2.86 23.09 -19.48
CA SER A 319 -1.85 23.27 -18.43
C SER A 319 -1.02 24.55 -18.57
N GLU A 320 -0.73 24.99 -19.80
CA GLU A 320 0.01 26.24 -20.06
C GLU A 320 -0.83 27.48 -19.76
N ASN A 321 -2.06 27.54 -20.29
CA ASN A 321 -3.02 28.61 -20.03
C ASN A 321 -3.27 28.79 -18.53
N ARG A 322 -3.29 27.69 -17.77
CA ARG A 322 -3.46 27.75 -16.31
C ARG A 322 -2.22 28.27 -15.58
N LYS A 323 -1.01 27.85 -15.98
CA LYS A 323 0.23 28.40 -15.43
C LYS A 323 0.32 29.91 -15.67
N GLU A 324 -0.11 30.35 -16.85
CA GLU A 324 -0.13 31.78 -17.21
C GLU A 324 -1.17 32.56 -16.38
N ALA A 325 -2.37 32.02 -16.21
CA ALA A 325 -3.39 32.62 -15.35
C ALA A 325 -2.96 32.69 -13.87
N GLU A 326 -2.31 31.64 -13.34
CA GLU A 326 -1.78 31.63 -11.97
C GLU A 326 -0.62 32.63 -11.80
N LYS A 327 0.26 32.76 -12.79
CA LYS A 327 1.32 33.78 -12.82
C LYS A 327 0.73 35.20 -12.82
N LYS A 328 -0.34 35.44 -13.58
CA LYS A 328 -1.04 36.72 -13.64
C LYS A 328 -1.71 37.06 -12.29
N LYS A 329 -2.44 36.11 -11.70
CA LYS A 329 -3.02 36.26 -10.35
C LYS A 329 -1.97 36.57 -9.27
N TYR A 330 -0.82 35.91 -9.33
CA TYR A 330 0.27 36.17 -8.40
C TYR A 330 0.86 37.59 -8.57
N GLN A 331 1.02 38.06 -9.81
CA GLN A 331 1.47 39.42 -10.09
C GLN A 331 0.44 40.48 -9.64
N GLU A 332 -0.84 40.24 -9.86
CA GLU A 332 -1.93 41.11 -9.38
C GLU A 332 -1.96 41.19 -7.85
N LYS A 333 -1.79 40.05 -7.17
CA LYS A 333 -1.69 40.00 -5.70
C LYS A 333 -0.49 40.77 -5.16
N LEU A 334 0.67 40.64 -5.79
CA LEU A 334 1.86 41.42 -5.42
C LEU A 334 1.64 42.93 -5.56
N ARG A 335 1.00 43.37 -6.66
CA ARG A 335 0.64 44.78 -6.88
C ARG A 335 -0.34 45.29 -5.82
N ALA A 336 -1.36 44.51 -5.48
CA ALA A 336 -2.34 44.85 -4.45
C ALA A 336 -1.69 44.99 -3.05
N ASP A 337 -0.73 44.12 -2.73
CA ASP A 337 0.01 44.16 -1.47
C ASP A 337 1.13 45.23 -1.45
N GLY A 338 1.30 46.02 -2.52
CA GLY A 338 2.38 47.01 -2.66
C GLY A 338 3.79 46.39 -2.69
N LYS A 339 3.89 45.07 -2.90
CA LYS A 339 5.16 44.32 -2.88
C LYS A 339 5.66 44.10 -4.31
N VAL A 340 6.97 44.20 -4.49
CA VAL A 340 7.62 43.83 -5.74
C VAL A 340 7.97 42.34 -5.73
N SER A 341 8.16 41.73 -6.91
CA SER A 341 8.56 40.32 -6.96
C SER A 341 9.93 40.11 -6.31
N LYS A 342 10.18 38.92 -5.75
CA LYS A 342 11.47 38.58 -5.12
C LYS A 342 12.66 38.81 -6.05
N LYS A 343 12.46 38.58 -7.36
CA LYS A 343 13.46 38.84 -8.40
C LYS A 343 13.83 40.33 -8.48
N GLN A 344 12.83 41.21 -8.45
CA GLN A 344 13.03 42.67 -8.46
C GLN A 344 13.65 43.18 -7.15
N GLU A 345 13.31 42.60 -5.99
CA GLU A 345 13.99 42.95 -4.72
C GLU A 345 15.48 42.64 -4.77
N ILE A 346 15.84 41.46 -5.28
CA ILE A 346 17.23 41.03 -5.44
C ILE A 346 17.96 41.95 -6.41
N GLU A 347 17.33 42.34 -7.52
CA GLU A 347 17.92 43.27 -8.49
C GLU A 347 18.16 44.66 -7.90
N LYS A 348 17.17 45.22 -7.17
CA LYS A 348 17.33 46.50 -6.45
C LYS A 348 18.46 46.42 -5.43
N ARG A 349 18.55 45.31 -4.68
CA ARG A 349 19.63 45.08 -3.71
C ARG A 349 21.00 45.02 -4.40
N ARG A 350 21.11 44.30 -5.51
CA ARG A 350 22.36 44.21 -6.29
C ARG A 350 22.81 45.58 -6.82
N LYS A 351 21.88 46.39 -7.33
CA LYS A 351 22.17 47.78 -7.76
C LYS A 351 22.71 48.63 -6.60
N LYS A 352 22.11 48.51 -5.41
CA LYS A 352 22.61 49.20 -4.20
C LYS A 352 23.99 48.71 -3.77
N ILE A 353 24.24 47.40 -3.79
CA ILE A 353 25.56 46.83 -3.48
C ILE A 353 26.63 47.36 -4.44
N LYS A 354 26.33 47.40 -5.74
CA LYS A 354 27.24 47.95 -6.76
C LYS A 354 27.55 49.43 -6.50
N ALA A 355 26.54 50.26 -6.25
CA ALA A 355 26.74 51.68 -5.96
C ALA A 355 27.57 51.93 -4.69
N LEU A 356 27.37 51.12 -3.63
CA LEU A 356 28.16 51.22 -2.40
C LEU A 356 29.60 50.75 -2.59
N LEU A 357 29.84 49.78 -3.48
CA LEU A 357 31.20 49.36 -3.85
C LEU A 357 31.95 50.43 -4.64
N GLU A 358 31.27 51.13 -5.55
CA GLU A 358 31.84 52.26 -6.30
C GLU A 358 32.23 53.43 -5.38
N GLN A 359 31.62 53.51 -4.20
CA GLN A 359 31.94 54.49 -3.14
C GLN A 359 32.99 53.97 -2.13
N ASP A 360 33.72 52.90 -2.47
CA ASP A 360 34.77 52.28 -1.65
C ASP A 360 34.33 51.79 -0.26
N PHE A 361 33.04 51.53 -0.04
CA PHE A 361 32.57 50.96 1.23
C PHE A 361 33.08 49.53 1.40
N LYS A 362 33.54 49.22 2.62
CA LYS A 362 33.98 47.86 2.96
C LYS A 362 32.78 46.95 3.12
N ARG A 363 32.98 45.67 2.81
CA ARG A 363 31.95 44.62 2.89
C ARG A 363 31.15 44.61 4.20
N LYS A 364 31.80 44.86 5.36
CA LYS A 364 31.13 44.87 6.66
C LYS A 364 30.08 45.99 6.72
N ASP A 365 30.44 47.17 6.23
CA ASP A 365 29.58 48.36 6.24
C ASP A 365 28.40 48.19 5.27
N ILE A 366 28.63 47.62 4.09
CA ILE A 366 27.57 47.31 3.12
C ILE A 366 26.55 46.31 3.69
N CYS A 367 27.03 45.27 4.39
CA CYS A 367 26.13 44.27 4.99
C CYS A 367 25.28 44.87 6.10
N SER A 368 25.86 45.75 6.92
CA SER A 368 25.14 46.46 7.98
C SER A 368 24.13 47.47 7.43
N GLN A 369 24.51 48.26 6.42
CA GLN A 369 23.65 49.31 5.86
C GLN A 369 22.46 48.75 5.07
N LEU A 370 22.61 47.59 4.43
CA LEU A 370 21.54 46.93 3.69
C LEU A 370 20.78 45.88 4.51
N ASP A 371 21.12 45.73 5.80
CA ASP A 371 20.58 44.72 6.71
C ASP A 371 20.55 43.31 6.07
N ILE A 372 21.70 42.90 5.53
CA ILE A 372 21.85 41.61 4.85
C ILE A 372 22.98 40.78 5.43
N SER A 373 22.76 39.47 5.47
CA SER A 373 23.81 38.54 5.87
C SER A 373 25.00 38.58 4.90
N ILE A 374 26.18 38.33 5.44
CA ILE A 374 27.42 38.10 4.69
C ILE A 374 27.23 37.07 3.54
N LYS A 375 26.44 36.02 3.79
CA LYS A 375 26.19 34.96 2.81
C LYS A 375 25.38 35.48 1.63
N THR A 376 24.39 36.34 1.91
CA THR A 376 23.57 37.01 0.89
C THR A 376 24.42 37.95 0.05
N TYR A 377 25.27 38.77 0.68
CA TYR A 377 26.21 39.65 0.00
C TYR A 377 27.14 38.87 -0.95
N LYS A 378 27.79 37.79 -0.47
CA LYS A 378 28.69 36.97 -1.29
C LYS A 378 28.02 36.40 -2.54
N ARG A 379 26.76 35.93 -2.43
CA ARG A 379 26.00 35.43 -3.59
C ARG A 379 25.71 36.53 -4.62
N ASP A 380 25.36 37.72 -4.15
CA ASP A 380 25.07 38.84 -5.05
C ASP A 380 26.35 39.37 -5.73
N ILE A 381 27.49 39.36 -5.04
CA ILE A 381 28.79 39.67 -5.64
C ILE A 381 29.21 38.63 -6.67
N SER A 382 29.05 37.33 -6.39
CA SER A 382 29.34 36.27 -7.38
C SER A 382 28.55 36.51 -8.66
N PHE A 383 27.24 36.76 -8.52
CA PHE A 383 26.38 37.06 -9.67
C PHE A 383 26.82 38.32 -10.42
N LEU A 384 27.17 39.40 -9.74
CA LEU A 384 27.60 40.65 -10.39
C LEU A 384 28.93 40.45 -11.15
N LYS A 385 29.87 39.67 -10.60
CA LYS A 385 31.12 39.30 -11.26
C LYS A 385 30.91 38.41 -12.48
N GLU A 386 30.07 37.38 -12.36
CA GLU A 386 29.70 36.48 -13.45
C GLU A 386 29.05 37.22 -14.64
N GLN A 387 28.39 38.35 -14.36
CA GLN A 387 27.77 39.22 -15.38
C GLN A 387 28.69 40.37 -15.84
N GLY A 388 29.94 40.46 -15.35
CA GLY A 388 30.89 41.52 -15.70
C GLY A 388 30.47 42.93 -15.25
N LEU A 389 29.62 43.01 -14.23
CA LEU A 389 29.05 44.29 -13.76
C LEU A 389 29.89 44.98 -12.68
N ILE A 390 30.85 44.27 -12.07
CA ILE A 390 31.84 44.75 -11.08
C ILE A 390 33.14 43.97 -11.19
#